data_AF-A0A081DDI5-F1
#
_entry.id   AF-A0A081DDI5-F1
#
_cell.length_a   1.000
_cell.length_b   1.000
_cell.length_c   1.000
_cell.angle_alpha   90.00
_cell.angle_beta   90.00
_cell.angle_gamma   90.00
#
_symmetry.space_group_name_H-M   'P 1'
#
loop_
_entity.id
_entity.type
_entity.pdbx_description
1 polymer ?
#
loop_
_entity_poly.entity_id
_entity_poly.type
_entity_poly.pdbx_seq_one_letter_code
_entity_poly.pdbx_strand_id
1 'polypeptide(L)' 'MVYFEEFQYVNDAITREKQIKNWHRQWKINLIEKDNPDWDDLSGNWVL' A
#
# COMPACT_ATOMS: atom_id res chain seq x y z
N MET A 1 -5.50 6.94 3.27
CA MET A 1 -4.73 5.71 3.53
C MET A 1 -3.87 5.39 2.32
N VAL A 2 -2.58 5.18 2.55
CA VAL A 2 -1.60 4.92 1.49
C VAL A 2 -0.84 3.67 1.91
N TYR A 3 -0.77 2.69 1.03
CA TYR A 3 0.12 1.54 1.15
C TYR A 3 1.19 1.67 0.08
N PHE A 4 2.45 1.56 0.46
CA PHE A 4 3.58 1.58 -0.46
C PHE A 4 4.59 0.51 -0.06
N GLU A 5 5.26 -0.05 -1.06
CA GLU A 5 6.33 -1.04 -0.89
C GLU A 5 7.54 -0.55 -1.66
N GLU A 6 8.72 -0.65 -1.06
CA GLU A 6 9.99 -0.35 -1.73
C GLU A 6 10.60 -1.62 -2.31
N PHE A 7 11.08 -1.53 -3.55
CA PHE A 7 11.74 -2.63 -4.25
C PHE A 7 13.08 -2.18 -4.78
N GLN A 8 14.11 -3.04 -4.63
CA GLN A 8 15.43 -2.79 -5.18
C GLN A 8 15.44 -2.83 -6.72
N TYR A 9 14.60 -3.66 -7.32
CA TYR A 9 14.53 -3.86 -8.76
C TYR A 9 13.19 -3.42 -9.33
N VAL A 10 13.24 -2.68 -10.44
CA VAL A 10 12.05 -2.15 -11.13
C VAL A 10 11.10 -3.26 -11.59
N ASN A 11 11.64 -4.40 -12.04
CA ASN A 11 10.81 -5.53 -12.49
C ASN A 11 9.97 -6.14 -11.38
N ASP A 12 10.48 -6.13 -10.15
CA ASP A 12 9.75 -6.63 -8.97
C ASP A 12 8.59 -5.70 -8.63
N ALA A 13 8.84 -4.38 -8.64
CA ALA A 13 7.81 -3.37 -8.46
C ALA A 13 6.69 -3.49 -9.52
N ILE A 14 7.04 -3.66 -10.80
CA ILE A 14 6.06 -3.83 -11.89
C ILE A 14 5.25 -5.11 -11.69
N THR A 15 5.90 -6.22 -11.31
CA THR A 15 5.23 -7.50 -11.09
C THR A 15 4.26 -7.40 -9.92
N ARG A 16 4.69 -6.77 -8.82
CA ARG A 16 3.86 -6.53 -7.64
C ARG A 16 2.66 -5.64 -7.96
N GLU A 17 2.87 -4.54 -8.68
CA GLU A 17 1.81 -3.63 -9.09
C GLU A 17 0.75 -4.37 -9.91
N LYS A 18 1.16 -5.20 -10.87
CA LYS A 18 0.25 -6.03 -11.67
C LYS A 18 -0.56 -7.02 -10.82
N GLN A 19 0.06 -7.64 -9.82
CA GLN A 19 -0.64 -8.53 -8.89
C GLN A 19 -1.72 -7.76 -8.11
N ILE A 20 -1.35 -6.63 -7.48
CA ILE A 20 -2.27 -5.83 -6.65
C ILE A 20 -3.44 -5.29 -7.48
N LYS A 21 -3.22 -4.91 -8.74
CA LYS A 21 -4.29 -4.40 -9.62
C LYS A 21 -5.45 -5.39 -9.76
N ASN A 22 -5.17 -6.69 -9.79
CA ASN A 22 -6.17 -7.76 -9.94
C ASN A 22 -6.75 -8.27 -8.61
N TRP A 23 -6.36 -7.70 -7.47
CA TRP A 23 -6.84 -8.19 -6.17
C TRP A 23 -8.21 -7.65 -5.79
N HIS A 24 -8.96 -8.48 -5.05
CA HIS A 24 -10.19 -8.05 -4.38
C HIS A 24 -9.89 -6.92 -3.40
N ARG A 25 -10.86 -6.00 -3.25
CA ARG A 25 -10.75 -4.83 -2.37
C ARG A 25 -10.34 -5.22 -0.94
N GLN A 26 -10.85 -6.32 -0.41
CA GLN A 26 -10.51 -6.78 0.95
C GLN A 26 -9.02 -7.05 1.13
N TRP A 27 -8.35 -7.62 0.13
CA TRP A 27 -6.91 -7.92 0.27
C TRP A 27 -6.06 -6.66 0.27
N LYS A 28 -6.49 -5.61 -0.44
CA LYS A 28 -5.85 -4.30 -0.39
C LYS A 28 -6.01 -3.66 0.98
N ILE A 29 -7.18 -3.81 1.60
CA ILE A 29 -7.43 -3.34 2.98
C ILE A 29 -6.52 -4.10 3.96
N ASN A 30 -6.46 -5.42 3.86
CA ASN A 30 -5.60 -6.23 4.73
C ASN A 30 -4.11 -5.84 4.60
N LEU A 31 -3.64 -5.45 3.41
CA LEU A 31 -2.27 -4.92 3.23
C LEU A 31 -2.05 -3.61 3.98
N ILE A 32 -3.03 -2.69 3.90
CA ILE A 32 -2.98 -1.41 4.62
C ILE A 32 -3.02 -1.66 6.14
N GLU A 33 -3.93 -2.51 6.62
CA GLU A 33 -4.08 -2.84 8.04
C GLU A 33 -2.84 -3.55 8.61
N LYS A 34 -2.11 -4.31 7.79
CA LYS A 34 -0.88 -4.98 8.24
C LYS A 34 0.17 -3.98 8.71
N ASP A 35 0.32 -2.87 7.97
CA ASP A 35 1.34 -1.86 8.25
C ASP A 35 0.79 -0.67 9.05
N ASN A 36 -0.53 -0.48 9.07
CA ASN A 36 -1.25 0.52 9.87
C ASN A 36 -2.50 -0.08 10.53
N PRO A 37 -2.31 -0.89 11.59
CA PRO A 37 -3.41 -1.61 12.26
C PRO A 37 -4.37 -0.68 13.01
N ASP A 38 -3.87 0.46 13.49
CA ASP A 38 -4.63 1.44 14.28
C ASP A 38 -5.34 2.49 13.41
N TRP A 39 -5.25 2.36 12.08
CA TRP A 39 -5.87 3.26 11.11
C TRP A 39 -5.44 4.72 11.27
N ASP A 40 -4.20 4.94 11.72
CA ASP A 40 -3.66 6.29 11.92
C ASP A 40 -3.70 7.09 10.62
N ASP A 41 -4.26 8.30 10.69
CA ASP A 41 -4.33 9.18 9.54
C ASP A 41 -2.98 9.81 9.25
N LEU A 42 -2.21 9.17 8.37
CA LEU A 42 -0.91 9.65 7.91
C LEU A 42 -0.99 10.97 7.11
N SER A 43 -2.19 11.49 6.82
CA SER A 43 -2.38 12.76 6.12
C SER A 43 -2.54 13.97 7.06
N GLY A 44 -2.73 13.76 8.37
CA GLY A 44 -3.05 14.82 9.33
C GLY A 44 -1.99 15.93 9.48
N ASN A 45 -0.75 15.69 9.06
CA ASN A 45 0.37 16.65 9.14
C ASN A 45 0.91 17.12 7.77
N TRP A 46 0.21 16.85 6.67
CA TRP A 46 0.59 17.39 5.36
C TRP A 46 0.17 18.85 5.28
N VAL A 47 0.98 19.74 5.87
CA VAL A 47 0.88 21.19 5.67
C VAL A 47 1.42 21.51 4.28
N LEU A 48 0.59 22.14 3.44
CA LEU A 48 0.97 22.73 2.16
C LEU A 48 1.87 23.95 2.35
#